data_AF-A0A954V6E0-F1
#
_entry.id   AF-A0A954V6E0-F1
#
_cell.length_a   1.000
_cell.length_b   1.000
_cell.length_c   1.000
_cell.angle_alpha   90.00
_cell.angle_beta   90.00
_cell.angle_gamma   90.00
#
_symmetry.space_group_name_H-M   'P 1'
#
loop_
_entity.id
_entity.type
_entity.pdbx_description
1 polymer ?
#
loop_
_entity_poly.entity_id
_entity_poly.type
_entity_poly.pdbx_seq_one_letter_code
_entity_poly.pdbx_strand_id
1 'polypeptide(L)'
;MGKGIERMLRGSVWSLLTVLIVSGQVYADTFHLRGGGSIDGKWLNPDREPGGAYDIRTEVGLLRLAAAQVTRVTVTTAERARYEALLPKMPDTVAGHWKMAEWCREQGLGAEREFHLEGVLRHEPDHADARRILGYVKVDGEWTTQDAQMEARGYVRYRGRWTLPQEMEADKRAEEAEQQVKDWRRKIKIWSSQLGGRRGDTAYDNIMAINDPMAADGLADLLFATGDSALQVALIGKLAKMQTGVSAGALIDGALQMESEELRVRCLDGLEAYGAERAAMEFVRQLKNPDNVMVRRAAVGLGRLPNPNAIRPLIEALITTHRVQISSGNPGQTNVGFGSGQGISGNSFSAGGGPKHRDIDVQNREVLDALIKMTGQNYQFDEVAWLDWWAVRSMPAYVDLRHGE
;
A
#
# COMPACT_ATOMS: atom_id res chain seq x y z
N MET A 1 1.37 96.93 72.37
CA MET A 1 2.69 97.56 72.15
C MET A 1 3.63 96.52 71.55
N GLY A 2 4.12 96.75 70.32
CA GLY A 2 5.48 96.36 69.89
C GLY A 2 5.74 95.02 69.16
N LYS A 3 5.84 95.12 67.81
CA LYS A 3 6.80 94.47 66.85
C LYS A 3 6.63 92.94 66.62
N GLY A 4 6.34 92.41 65.41
CA GLY A 4 7.12 92.37 64.15
C GLY A 4 8.12 91.19 64.19
N ILE A 5 8.28 90.20 63.29
CA ILE A 5 8.27 90.10 61.81
C ILE A 5 8.47 88.59 61.40
N GLU A 6 7.82 88.14 60.29
CA GLU A 6 8.17 87.06 59.31
C GLU A 6 8.47 85.59 59.74
N ARG A 7 8.22 84.50 58.99
CA ARG A 7 7.97 84.24 57.55
C ARG A 7 7.43 82.79 57.36
N MET A 8 6.52 82.58 56.39
CA MET A 8 6.43 81.49 55.37
C MET A 8 6.47 79.99 55.81
N LEU A 9 5.75 79.00 55.26
CA LEU A 9 4.90 78.80 54.07
C LEU A 9 4.16 77.43 54.20
N ARG A 10 2.92 77.37 53.69
CA ARG A 10 2.24 76.25 53.01
C ARG A 10 1.73 75.04 53.80
N GLY A 11 0.40 74.97 53.93
CA GLY A 11 -0.34 73.73 54.11
C GLY A 11 -0.62 73.00 52.79
N SER A 12 -0.92 71.70 52.88
CA SER A 12 -1.62 70.93 51.85
C SER A 12 -2.42 69.80 52.49
N VAL A 13 -3.71 69.80 52.17
CA VAL A 13 -4.76 68.85 52.54
C VAL A 13 -4.51 67.50 51.85
N TRP A 14 -4.59 66.39 52.59
CA TRP A 14 -4.59 65.04 52.03
C TRP A 14 -5.94 64.76 51.35
N SER A 15 -5.92 64.55 50.03
CA SER A 15 -7.04 63.97 49.28
C SER A 15 -6.77 62.48 49.09
N LEU A 16 -7.61 61.63 49.67
CA LEU A 16 -7.61 60.19 49.45
C LEU A 16 -8.17 59.91 48.05
N LEU A 17 -7.32 59.48 47.12
CA LEU A 17 -7.73 58.98 45.81
C LEU A 17 -7.97 57.47 45.92
N THR A 18 -9.24 57.06 46.05
CA THR A 18 -9.63 55.65 45.99
C THR A 18 -9.49 55.17 44.54
N VAL A 19 -8.39 54.48 44.23
CA VAL A 19 -8.21 53.81 42.95
C VAL A 19 -9.10 52.57 42.95
N LEU A 20 -10.22 52.62 42.22
CA LEU A 20 -10.95 51.42 41.82
C LEU A 20 -10.05 50.63 40.86
N ILE A 21 -9.44 49.56 41.35
CA ILE A 21 -8.83 48.55 40.49
C ILE A 21 -9.98 47.70 39.95
N VAL A 22 -10.44 48.02 38.75
CA VAL A 22 -11.28 47.10 37.97
C VAL A 22 -10.35 45.98 37.51
N SER A 23 -10.38 44.86 38.22
CA SER A 23 -9.72 43.62 37.80
C SER A 23 -10.42 43.12 36.54
N GLY A 24 -9.92 43.54 35.37
CA GLY A 24 -10.31 42.91 34.11
C GLY A 24 -9.82 41.46 34.13
N GLN A 25 -10.74 40.50 34.13
CA GLN A 25 -10.43 39.09 33.93
C GLN A 25 -9.66 38.96 32.61
N VAL A 26 -8.36 38.66 32.68
CA VAL A 26 -7.52 38.52 31.49
C VAL A 26 -7.69 37.08 31.00
N TYR A 27 -8.36 36.92 29.87
CA TYR A 27 -8.40 35.66 29.13
C TYR A 27 -6.97 35.31 28.72
N ALA A 28 -6.50 34.14 29.14
CA ALA A 28 -5.13 33.71 28.97
C ALA A 28 -5.04 32.68 27.84
N ASP A 29 -4.08 32.88 26.93
CA ASP A 29 -3.67 31.85 25.97
C ASP A 29 -2.74 30.87 26.69
N THR A 30 -2.84 29.58 26.36
CA THR A 30 -2.01 28.54 26.99
C THR A 30 -0.84 28.17 26.10
N PHE A 31 0.38 28.38 26.60
CA PHE A 31 1.64 28.05 25.95
C PHE A 31 2.17 26.72 26.49
N HIS A 32 2.16 25.69 25.66
CA HIS A 32 2.69 24.35 25.99
C HIS A 32 4.20 24.33 25.76
N LEU A 33 4.97 23.91 26.77
CA LEU A 33 6.42 23.93 26.74
C LEU A 33 7.01 22.56 26.38
N ARG A 34 8.19 22.57 25.74
CA ARG A 34 8.95 21.36 25.40
C ARG A 34 9.33 20.51 26.63
N GLY A 35 9.46 21.14 27.80
CA GLY A 35 9.79 20.47 29.06
C GLY A 35 8.60 19.84 29.80
N GLY A 36 7.39 19.85 29.24
CA GLY A 36 6.22 19.18 29.84
C GLY A 36 5.38 20.01 30.81
N GLY A 37 5.45 21.35 30.74
CA GLY A 37 4.57 22.26 31.50
C GLY A 37 3.81 23.21 30.59
N SER A 38 2.86 23.97 31.15
CA SER A 38 2.09 25.01 30.45
C SER A 38 2.17 26.34 31.18
N ILE A 39 2.11 27.43 30.43
CA ILE A 39 2.04 28.80 30.96
C ILE A 39 0.80 29.47 30.38
N ASP A 40 -0.01 30.04 31.26
CA ASP A 40 -1.18 30.83 30.88
C ASP A 40 -0.85 32.32 30.89
N GLY A 41 -1.13 33.01 29.78
CA GLY A 41 -1.04 34.46 29.71
C GLY A 41 -1.51 35.01 28.37
N LYS A 42 -1.74 36.32 28.28
CA LYS A 42 -2.14 36.97 27.03
C LYS A 42 -0.96 37.02 26.06
N TRP A 43 -1.14 36.48 24.86
CA TRP A 43 -0.14 36.58 23.81
C TRP A 43 -0.07 38.01 23.24
N LEU A 44 1.09 38.65 23.33
CA LEU A 44 1.27 40.06 22.95
C LEU A 44 1.81 40.26 21.53
N ASN A 45 2.42 39.24 20.93
CA ASN A 45 3.03 39.33 19.59
C ASN A 45 2.59 38.18 18.67
N PRO A 46 1.30 38.09 18.32
CA PRO A 46 0.78 37.04 17.43
C PRO A 46 1.44 37.03 16.05
N ASP A 47 1.76 38.22 15.52
CA ASP A 47 2.34 38.42 14.18
C ASP A 47 3.88 38.27 14.14
N ARG A 48 4.47 37.54 15.09
CA ARG A 48 5.93 37.34 15.17
C ARG A 48 6.47 36.62 13.93
N GLU A 49 7.71 36.92 13.56
CA GLU A 49 8.42 36.20 12.50
C GLU A 49 8.57 34.70 12.83
N PRO A 50 8.62 33.81 11.81
CA PRO A 50 8.90 32.39 12.01
C PRO A 50 10.23 32.19 12.77
N GLY A 51 10.18 31.57 13.96
CA GLY A 51 11.35 31.41 14.83
C GLY A 51 11.55 32.53 15.87
N GLY A 52 10.73 33.59 15.83
CA GLY A 52 10.72 34.67 16.82
C GLY A 52 10.20 34.24 18.20
N ALA A 53 10.68 34.93 19.24
CA ALA A 53 10.29 34.70 20.64
C ALA A 53 8.81 35.07 20.90
N TYR A 54 8.20 34.42 21.89
CA TYR A 54 6.84 34.71 22.36
C TYR A 54 6.89 35.71 23.51
N ASP A 55 6.19 36.83 23.37
CA ASP A 55 5.98 37.80 24.45
C ASP A 55 4.59 37.55 25.07
N ILE A 56 4.58 37.23 26.36
CA ILE A 56 3.42 36.73 27.10
C ILE A 56 3.18 37.63 28.31
N ARG A 57 1.95 38.09 28.51
CA ARG A 57 1.55 38.76 29.75
C ARG A 57 0.85 37.78 30.68
N THR A 58 1.57 37.35 31.71
CA THR A 58 1.03 36.53 32.80
C THR A 58 0.47 37.42 33.92
N GLU A 59 -0.25 36.84 34.88
CA GLU A 59 -0.74 37.58 36.07
C GLU A 59 0.39 38.21 36.88
N VAL A 60 1.58 37.61 36.85
CA VAL A 60 2.75 38.03 37.62
C VAL A 60 3.65 39.01 36.85
N GLY A 61 3.39 39.23 35.55
CA GLY A 61 4.15 40.18 34.73
C GLY A 61 4.42 39.71 33.29
N LEU A 62 5.33 40.42 32.63
CA LEU A 62 5.77 40.14 31.25
C LEU A 62 6.81 39.01 31.24
N LEU A 63 6.56 37.99 30.43
CA LEU A 63 7.44 36.84 30.23
C LEU A 63 7.76 36.69 28.74
N ARG A 64 9.03 36.46 28.42
CA ARG A 64 9.50 36.21 27.04
C ARG A 64 10.09 34.81 26.92
N LEU A 65 9.54 34.00 26.02
CA LEU A 65 9.98 32.62 25.77
C LEU A 65 10.59 32.48 24.38
N ALA A 66 11.71 31.76 24.26
CA ALA A 66 12.30 31.46 22.96
C ALA A 66 11.41 30.50 22.15
N ALA A 67 11.41 30.62 20.82
CA ALA A 67 10.56 29.80 19.95
C ALA A 67 10.74 28.29 20.17
N ALA A 68 11.97 27.85 20.42
CA ALA A 68 12.28 26.44 20.68
C ALA A 68 11.67 25.89 21.98
N GLN A 69 11.31 26.76 22.94
CA GLN A 69 10.77 26.33 24.22
C GLN A 69 9.26 26.02 24.16
N VAL A 70 8.55 26.57 23.18
CA VAL A 70 7.09 26.40 23.03
C VAL A 70 6.82 25.40 21.92
N THR A 71 6.08 24.34 22.25
CA THR A 71 5.67 23.29 21.29
C THR A 71 4.35 23.62 20.63
N ARG A 72 3.41 24.22 21.38
CA ARG A 72 2.06 24.57 20.90
C ARG A 72 1.51 25.75 21.69
N VAL A 73 0.76 26.63 21.02
CA VAL A 73 -0.03 27.68 21.68
C VAL A 73 -1.50 27.38 21.46
N THR A 74 -2.30 27.45 22.52
CA THR A 74 -3.76 27.35 22.47
C THR A 74 -4.31 28.74 22.72
N VAL A 75 -4.74 29.41 21.66
CA VAL A 75 -5.29 30.77 21.75
C VAL A 75 -6.72 30.68 22.28
N THR A 76 -7.02 31.45 23.32
CA THR A 76 -8.37 31.53 23.88
C THR A 76 -9.18 32.51 23.03
N THR A 77 -10.21 31.99 22.35
CA THR A 77 -11.09 32.82 21.52
C THR A 77 -11.95 33.74 22.38
N ALA A 78 -12.42 34.87 21.80
CA ALA A 78 -13.29 35.81 22.50
C ALA A 78 -14.63 35.17 22.93
N GLU A 79 -15.06 34.14 22.21
CA GLU A 79 -16.24 33.34 22.45
C GLU A 79 -16.05 32.43 23.66
N ARG A 80 -14.90 31.74 23.77
CA ARG A 80 -14.57 30.88 24.92
C ARG A 80 -14.39 31.69 26.21
N ALA A 81 -13.78 32.86 26.08
CA ALA A 81 -13.72 33.87 27.11
C ALA A 81 -15.11 34.25 27.67
N ARG A 82 -16.07 34.53 26.79
CA ARG A 82 -17.47 34.82 27.17
C ARG A 82 -18.17 33.62 27.78
N TYR A 83 -17.89 32.42 27.28
CA TYR A 83 -18.41 31.16 27.82
C TYR A 83 -18.04 31.00 29.30
N GLU A 84 -16.76 31.17 29.63
CA GLU A 84 -16.26 31.06 31.01
C GLU A 84 -16.87 32.11 31.94
N ALA A 85 -17.07 33.34 31.46
CA ALA A 85 -17.72 34.40 32.23
C ALA A 85 -19.22 34.16 32.48
N LEU A 86 -19.86 33.33 31.65
CA LEU A 86 -21.27 32.93 31.80
C LEU A 86 -21.45 31.72 32.73
N LEU A 87 -20.45 30.83 32.83
CA LEU A 87 -20.54 29.59 33.63
C LEU A 87 -21.03 29.81 35.08
N PRO A 88 -20.47 30.73 35.89
CA PRO A 88 -20.91 30.92 37.27
C PRO A 88 -22.36 31.43 37.42
N LYS A 89 -22.91 31.98 36.34
CA LYS A 89 -24.26 32.55 36.29
C LYS A 89 -25.30 31.53 35.84
N MET A 90 -24.88 30.34 35.44
CA MET A 90 -25.76 29.31 34.92
C MET A 90 -26.10 28.27 36.00
N PRO A 91 -27.39 28.09 36.35
CA PRO A 91 -27.79 27.08 37.32
C PRO A 91 -27.65 25.67 36.73
N ASP A 92 -27.21 24.73 37.55
CA ASP A 92 -27.13 23.29 37.24
C ASP A 92 -28.53 22.67 37.20
N THR A 93 -29.26 22.94 36.12
CA THR A 93 -30.64 22.52 35.87
C THR A 93 -30.82 22.27 34.38
N VAL A 94 -31.86 21.51 33.98
CA VAL A 94 -32.22 21.28 32.57
C VAL A 94 -32.30 22.61 31.80
N ALA A 95 -33.05 23.59 32.30
CA ALA A 95 -33.23 24.88 31.63
C ALA A 95 -31.93 25.70 31.52
N GLY A 96 -31.09 25.66 32.55
CA GLY A 96 -29.79 26.35 32.56
C GLY A 96 -28.83 25.76 31.54
N HIS A 97 -28.70 24.43 31.53
CA HIS A 97 -27.88 23.72 30.56
C HIS A 97 -28.39 23.86 29.12
N TRP A 98 -29.70 23.75 28.89
CA TRP A 98 -30.29 23.92 27.56
C TRP A 98 -30.01 25.32 27.00
N LYS A 99 -30.20 26.36 27.82
CA LYS A 99 -29.91 27.75 27.42
C LYS A 99 -28.44 27.95 27.05
N MET A 100 -27.54 27.35 27.84
CA MET A 100 -26.10 27.48 27.58
C MET A 100 -25.67 26.67 26.35
N ALA A 101 -26.25 25.49 26.12
CA ALA A 101 -26.03 24.70 24.91
C ALA A 101 -26.48 25.44 23.63
N GLU A 102 -27.62 26.12 23.67
CA GLU A 102 -28.12 26.94 22.55
C GLU A 102 -27.21 28.15 22.27
N TRP A 103 -26.75 28.84 23.32
CA TRP A 103 -25.77 29.91 23.15
C TRP A 103 -24.44 29.38 22.56
N CYS A 104 -23.94 28.25 23.05
CA CYS A 104 -22.73 27.62 22.51
C CYS A 104 -22.90 27.23 21.03
N ARG A 105 -24.10 26.78 20.61
CA ARG A 105 -24.42 26.54 19.20
C ARG A 105 -24.25 27.79 18.35
N GLU A 106 -24.78 28.93 18.81
CA GLU A 106 -24.71 30.21 18.08
C GLU A 106 -23.28 30.74 17.98
N GLN A 107 -22.44 30.48 18.98
CA GLN A 107 -21.04 30.92 19.00
C GLN A 107 -20.06 29.92 18.36
N GLY A 108 -20.54 28.78 17.84
CA GLY A 108 -19.68 27.74 17.25
C GLY A 108 -18.84 26.95 18.26
N LEU A 109 -19.22 26.95 19.55
CA LEU A 109 -18.55 26.26 20.64
C LEU A 109 -19.08 24.82 20.78
N GLY A 110 -18.64 23.93 19.88
CA GLY A 110 -19.20 22.58 19.76
C GLY A 110 -18.98 21.69 20.99
N ALA A 111 -17.78 21.67 21.56
CA ALA A 111 -17.45 20.83 22.71
C ALA A 111 -18.18 21.29 23.99
N GLU A 112 -18.27 22.60 24.20
CA GLU A 112 -19.01 23.21 25.30
C GLU A 112 -20.52 22.98 25.17
N ARG A 113 -21.04 23.04 23.94
CA ARG A 113 -22.43 22.69 23.65
C ARG A 113 -22.72 21.23 24.04
N GLU A 114 -21.85 20.30 23.63
CA GLU A 114 -21.97 18.89 23.95
C GLU A 114 -22.00 18.65 25.47
N PHE A 115 -21.06 19.24 26.21
CA PHE A 115 -21.01 19.19 27.68
C PHE A 115 -22.33 19.62 28.34
N HIS A 116 -22.94 20.71 27.85
CA HIS A 116 -24.20 21.18 28.42
C HIS A 116 -25.39 20.30 28.02
N LEU A 117 -25.41 19.73 26.81
CA LEU A 117 -26.44 18.77 26.43
C LEU A 117 -26.33 17.47 27.27
N GLU A 118 -25.13 17.01 27.60
CA GLU A 118 -24.94 15.92 28.56
C GLU A 118 -25.44 16.30 29.96
N GLY A 119 -25.22 17.56 30.37
CA GLY A 119 -25.80 18.11 31.59
C GLY A 119 -27.33 18.04 31.61
N VAL A 120 -27.99 18.32 30.48
CA VAL A 120 -29.45 18.14 30.33
C VAL A 120 -29.82 16.67 30.57
N LEU A 121 -29.12 15.71 29.94
CA LEU A 121 -29.41 14.29 30.09
C LEU A 121 -29.16 13.76 31.52
N ARG A 122 -28.26 14.39 32.29
CA ARG A 122 -28.03 14.02 33.70
C ARG A 122 -29.24 14.29 34.58
N HIS A 123 -29.95 15.39 34.33
CA HIS A 123 -31.16 15.76 35.08
C HIS A 123 -32.43 15.17 34.49
N GLU A 124 -32.51 15.06 33.16
CA GLU A 124 -33.64 14.47 32.43
C GLU A 124 -33.15 13.45 31.40
N PRO A 125 -32.99 12.17 31.83
CA PRO A 125 -32.42 11.13 30.98
C PRO A 125 -33.18 10.85 29.68
N ASP A 126 -34.48 11.15 29.61
CA ASP A 126 -35.32 10.91 28.42
C ASP A 126 -35.56 12.16 27.56
N HIS A 127 -34.82 13.24 27.81
CA HIS A 127 -34.97 14.50 27.06
C HIS A 127 -34.69 14.31 25.56
N ALA A 128 -35.76 14.23 24.76
CA ALA A 128 -35.69 13.81 23.36
C ALA A 128 -34.82 14.73 22.50
N ASP A 129 -34.87 16.04 22.71
CA ASP A 129 -34.10 16.98 21.88
C ASP A 129 -32.59 16.91 22.14
N ALA A 130 -32.18 16.92 23.41
CA ALA A 130 -30.77 16.78 23.79
C ALA A 130 -30.17 15.48 23.25
N ARG A 131 -30.90 14.36 23.36
CA ARG A 131 -30.50 13.07 22.79
C ARG A 131 -30.34 13.11 21.28
N ARG A 132 -31.32 13.67 20.55
CA ARG A 132 -31.22 13.81 19.09
C ARG A 132 -30.02 14.65 18.68
N ILE A 133 -29.74 15.74 19.40
CA ILE A 133 -28.60 16.61 19.11
C ILE A 133 -27.27 15.88 19.39
N LEU A 134 -27.21 15.06 20.44
CA LEU A 134 -26.05 14.22 20.78
C LEU A 134 -25.93 12.96 19.90
N GLY A 135 -26.76 12.81 18.86
CA GLY A 135 -26.67 11.70 17.91
C GLY A 135 -27.33 10.39 18.37
N TYR A 136 -28.15 10.42 19.43
CA TYR A 136 -28.97 9.28 19.83
C TYR A 136 -30.22 9.18 18.94
N VAL A 137 -30.61 7.94 18.66
CA VAL A 137 -31.84 7.57 17.96
C VAL A 137 -32.62 6.60 18.84
N LYS A 138 -33.95 6.71 18.86
CA LYS A 138 -34.81 5.80 19.61
C LYS A 138 -35.19 4.61 18.73
N VAL A 139 -34.78 3.40 19.13
CA VAL A 139 -35.10 2.13 18.44
C VAL A 139 -35.72 1.19 19.46
N ASP A 140 -36.87 0.60 19.14
CA ASP A 140 -37.62 -0.32 20.01
C ASP A 140 -37.87 0.21 21.45
N GLY A 141 -38.00 1.53 21.59
CA GLY A 141 -38.25 2.19 22.87
C GLY A 141 -36.99 2.62 23.64
N GLU A 142 -35.80 2.18 23.21
CA GLU A 142 -34.52 2.51 23.85
C GLU A 142 -33.70 3.53 23.06
N TRP A 143 -32.97 4.37 23.77
CA TRP A 143 -32.07 5.35 23.15
C TRP A 143 -30.69 4.73 22.90
N THR A 144 -30.27 4.72 21.64
CA THR A 144 -28.97 4.18 21.23
C THR A 144 -28.26 5.14 20.28
N THR A 145 -26.94 5.12 20.25
CA THR A 145 -26.16 5.79 19.22
C THR A 145 -25.94 4.85 18.03
N GLN A 146 -25.59 5.41 16.87
CA GLN A 146 -25.16 4.60 15.72
C GLN A 146 -23.98 3.70 16.08
N ASP A 147 -23.03 4.22 16.86
CA ASP A 147 -21.85 3.49 17.29
C ASP A 147 -22.22 2.31 18.20
N ALA A 148 -23.10 2.53 19.19
CA ALA A 148 -23.59 1.46 20.05
C ALA A 148 -24.38 0.37 19.28
N GLN A 149 -25.14 0.75 18.24
CA GLN A 149 -25.81 -0.22 17.37
C GLN A 149 -24.82 -1.08 16.59
N MET A 150 -23.74 -0.48 16.09
CA MET A 150 -22.70 -1.21 15.36
C MET A 150 -21.94 -2.15 16.29
N GLU A 151 -21.59 -1.69 17.49
CA GLU A 151 -20.97 -2.53 18.52
C GLU A 151 -21.87 -3.69 18.96
N ALA A 152 -23.16 -3.46 19.15
CA ALA A 152 -24.13 -4.51 19.47
C ALA A 152 -24.28 -5.56 18.35
N ARG A 153 -24.03 -5.17 17.10
CA ARG A 153 -23.96 -6.07 15.93
C ARG A 153 -22.61 -6.78 15.81
N GLY A 154 -21.69 -6.57 16.75
CA GLY A 154 -20.37 -7.20 16.78
C GLY A 154 -19.31 -6.50 15.94
N TYR A 155 -19.54 -5.27 15.48
CA TYR A 155 -18.54 -4.50 14.76
C TYR A 155 -17.65 -3.71 15.72
N VAL A 156 -16.40 -3.48 15.31
CA VAL A 156 -15.44 -2.63 16.02
C VAL A 156 -14.91 -1.56 15.07
N ARG A 157 -14.53 -0.41 15.62
CA ARG A 157 -13.81 0.62 14.85
C ARG A 157 -12.36 0.20 14.65
N TYR A 158 -11.99 -0.06 13.40
CA TYR A 158 -10.62 -0.37 13.00
C TYR A 158 -10.28 0.45 11.76
N ARG A 159 -9.19 1.24 11.82
CA ARG A 159 -8.74 2.15 10.73
C ARG A 159 -9.83 3.10 10.21
N GLY A 160 -10.60 3.68 11.12
CA GLY A 160 -11.66 4.63 10.78
C GLY A 160 -12.93 4.01 10.19
N ARG A 161 -12.95 2.69 9.93
CA ARG A 161 -14.14 1.96 9.44
C ARG A 161 -14.69 1.00 10.49
N TRP A 162 -15.99 0.71 10.40
CA TRP A 162 -16.59 -0.41 11.12
C TRP A 162 -16.16 -1.71 10.46
N THR A 163 -15.56 -2.61 11.23
CA THR A 163 -14.98 -3.86 10.76
C THR A 163 -15.39 -4.98 11.71
N LEU A 164 -15.60 -6.19 11.21
CA LEU A 164 -15.81 -7.33 12.09
C LEU A 164 -14.47 -7.73 12.76
N PRO A 165 -14.46 -8.20 14.02
CA PRO A 165 -13.23 -8.63 14.69
C PRO A 165 -12.42 -9.66 13.89
N GLN A 166 -13.09 -10.61 13.22
CA GLN A 166 -12.44 -11.63 12.38
C GLN A 166 -11.74 -11.03 11.15
N GLU A 167 -12.33 -10.00 10.53
CA GLU A 167 -11.73 -9.28 9.40
C GLU A 167 -10.52 -8.47 9.88
N MET A 168 -10.63 -7.79 11.03
CA MET A 168 -9.49 -7.09 11.64
C MET A 168 -8.33 -8.05 11.96
N GLU A 169 -8.63 -9.24 12.47
CA GLU A 169 -7.61 -10.26 12.74
C GLU A 169 -7.00 -10.81 11.45
N ALA A 170 -7.79 -10.97 10.39
CA ALA A 170 -7.28 -11.35 9.07
C ALA A 170 -6.35 -10.26 8.49
N ASP A 171 -6.73 -8.99 8.59
CA ASP A 171 -5.91 -7.84 8.18
C ASP A 171 -4.57 -7.82 8.95
N LYS A 172 -4.62 -7.96 10.28
CA LYS A 172 -3.41 -8.03 11.12
C LYS A 172 -2.50 -9.20 10.74
N ARG A 173 -3.06 -10.40 10.54
CA ARG A 173 -2.28 -11.57 10.11
C ARG A 173 -1.67 -11.38 8.73
N ALA A 174 -2.39 -10.74 7.80
CA ALA A 174 -1.86 -10.43 6.48
C ALA A 174 -0.68 -9.45 6.55
N GLU A 175 -0.76 -8.43 7.41
CA GLU A 175 0.32 -7.48 7.65
C GLU A 175 1.55 -8.13 8.30
N GLU A 176 1.33 -8.98 9.29
CA GLU A 176 2.40 -9.75 9.92
C GLU A 176 3.09 -10.67 8.91
N ALA A 177 2.32 -11.35 8.04
CA ALA A 177 2.87 -12.18 6.96
C ALA A 177 3.64 -11.33 5.95
N GLU A 178 3.11 -10.18 5.53
CA GLU A 178 3.81 -9.26 4.62
C GLU A 178 5.13 -8.76 5.22
N GLN A 179 5.13 -8.43 6.51
CA GLN A 179 6.34 -8.01 7.21
C GLN A 179 7.36 -9.14 7.29
N GLN A 180 6.94 -10.38 7.57
CA GLN A 180 7.81 -11.55 7.56
C GLN A 180 8.43 -11.79 6.18
N VAL A 181 7.66 -11.67 5.10
CA VAL A 181 8.18 -11.78 3.72
C VAL A 181 9.26 -10.71 3.46
N LYS A 182 9.00 -9.45 3.87
CA LYS A 182 9.98 -8.35 3.73
C LYS A 182 11.25 -8.61 4.53
N ASP A 183 11.13 -9.12 5.75
CA ASP A 183 12.26 -9.43 6.61
C ASP A 183 13.09 -10.59 6.05
N TRP A 184 12.43 -11.62 5.52
CA TRP A 184 13.10 -12.72 4.83
C TRP A 184 13.83 -12.27 3.56
N ARG A 185 13.17 -11.52 2.68
CA ARG A 185 13.81 -10.93 1.49
C ARG A 185 15.05 -10.11 1.87
N ARG A 186 14.98 -9.32 2.94
CA ARG A 186 16.14 -8.55 3.46
C ARG A 186 17.28 -9.46 3.91
N LYS A 187 16.99 -10.48 4.73
CA LYS A 187 18.00 -11.43 5.23
C LYS A 187 18.67 -12.18 4.08
N ILE A 188 17.88 -12.72 3.15
CA ILE A 188 18.38 -13.46 1.99
C ILE A 188 19.24 -12.55 1.10
N LYS A 189 18.84 -11.30 0.89
CA LYS A 189 19.66 -10.33 0.14
C LYS A 189 21.02 -10.08 0.80
N ILE A 190 21.06 -9.96 2.13
CA ILE A 190 22.32 -9.81 2.88
C ILE A 190 23.19 -11.04 2.72
N TRP A 191 22.64 -12.24 2.89
CA TRP A 191 23.40 -13.49 2.73
C TRP A 191 23.87 -13.69 1.28
N SER A 192 23.02 -13.38 0.30
CA SER A 192 23.37 -13.42 -1.12
C SER A 192 24.60 -12.56 -1.44
N SER A 193 24.69 -11.33 -0.89
CA SER A 193 25.87 -10.47 -1.07
C SER A 193 27.15 -10.99 -0.41
N GLN A 194 27.05 -11.94 0.52
CA GLN A 194 28.18 -12.55 1.21
C GLN A 194 28.68 -13.82 0.52
N LEU A 195 27.90 -14.37 -0.42
CA LEU A 195 28.28 -15.52 -1.22
C LEU A 195 29.55 -15.19 -2.03
N GLY A 196 30.48 -16.15 -2.12
CA GLY A 196 31.79 -15.98 -2.75
C GLY A 196 32.79 -15.13 -1.96
N GLY A 197 32.38 -14.55 -0.82
CA GLY A 197 33.26 -13.83 0.10
C GLY A 197 33.73 -14.67 1.28
N ARG A 198 34.42 -14.03 2.23
CA ARG A 198 34.95 -14.69 3.46
C ARG A 198 33.86 -15.35 4.33
N ARG A 199 32.62 -14.87 4.24
CA ARG A 199 31.46 -15.41 4.95
C ARG A 199 30.56 -16.27 4.04
N GLY A 200 31.06 -16.68 2.88
CA GLY A 200 30.30 -17.41 1.86
C GLY A 200 29.69 -18.69 2.39
N ASP A 201 30.48 -19.54 3.05
CA ASP A 201 30.00 -20.83 3.58
C ASP A 201 28.90 -20.63 4.63
N THR A 202 29.10 -19.72 5.58
CA THR A 202 28.08 -19.39 6.59
C THR A 202 26.80 -18.81 5.95
N ALA A 203 26.94 -17.99 4.91
CA ALA A 203 25.79 -17.45 4.19
C ALA A 203 25.02 -18.56 3.43
N TYR A 204 25.75 -19.47 2.79
CA TYR A 204 25.18 -20.64 2.14
C TYR A 204 24.42 -21.52 3.14
N ASP A 205 25.03 -21.85 4.27
CA ASP A 205 24.42 -22.65 5.34
C ASP A 205 23.14 -21.98 5.88
N ASN A 206 23.16 -20.67 6.09
CA ASN A 206 21.99 -19.92 6.53
C ASN A 206 20.84 -19.99 5.50
N ILE A 207 21.13 -19.85 4.21
CA ILE A 207 20.12 -19.97 3.14
C ILE A 207 19.58 -21.39 3.07
N MET A 208 20.45 -22.40 3.17
CA MET A 208 20.04 -23.82 3.13
C MET A 208 19.33 -24.28 4.41
N ALA A 209 19.43 -23.56 5.52
CA ALA A 209 18.65 -23.83 6.73
C ALA A 209 17.20 -23.30 6.66
N ILE A 210 16.87 -22.45 5.68
CA ILE A 210 15.53 -21.86 5.56
C ILE A 210 14.51 -22.94 5.18
N ASN A 211 13.45 -23.07 5.99
CA ASN A 211 12.28 -23.92 5.72
C ASN A 211 10.95 -23.15 5.82
N ASP A 212 11.00 -21.84 6.09
CA ASP A 212 9.82 -21.00 6.24
C ASP A 212 9.19 -20.68 4.87
N PRO A 213 7.91 -21.02 4.62
CA PRO A 213 7.19 -20.68 3.40
C PRO A 213 7.20 -19.18 3.04
N MET A 214 7.26 -18.29 4.04
CA MET A 214 7.32 -16.84 3.82
C MET A 214 8.64 -16.37 3.18
N ALA A 215 9.66 -17.23 3.18
CA ALA A 215 10.93 -16.94 2.52
C ALA A 215 10.95 -17.30 1.03
N ALA A 216 9.92 -17.97 0.51
CA ALA A 216 9.87 -18.47 -0.87
C ALA A 216 10.17 -17.37 -1.91
N ASP A 217 9.63 -16.18 -1.69
CA ASP A 217 9.81 -15.01 -2.54
C ASP A 217 11.30 -14.58 -2.63
N GLY A 218 11.99 -14.49 -1.49
CA GLY A 218 13.40 -14.12 -1.48
C GLY A 218 14.31 -15.21 -2.05
N LEU A 219 13.94 -16.49 -1.88
CA LEU A 219 14.65 -17.60 -2.50
C LEU A 219 14.45 -17.65 -4.02
N ALA A 220 13.25 -17.32 -4.50
CA ALA A 220 12.95 -17.18 -5.91
C ALA A 220 13.75 -16.03 -6.54
N ASP A 221 13.79 -14.85 -5.90
CA ASP A 221 14.63 -13.74 -6.36
C ASP A 221 16.11 -14.18 -6.50
N LEU A 222 16.63 -14.90 -5.49
CA LEU A 222 18.01 -15.40 -5.50
C LEU A 222 18.26 -16.43 -6.61
N LEU A 223 17.30 -17.32 -6.88
CA LEU A 223 17.39 -18.35 -7.92
C LEU A 223 17.69 -17.74 -9.29
N PHE A 224 17.03 -16.62 -9.62
CA PHE A 224 17.21 -15.94 -10.91
C PHE A 224 18.36 -14.93 -10.90
N ALA A 225 18.75 -14.41 -9.74
CA ALA A 225 19.86 -13.47 -9.62
C ALA A 225 21.24 -14.15 -9.64
N THR A 226 21.34 -15.38 -9.13
CA THR A 226 22.61 -16.11 -9.08
C THR A 226 22.99 -16.75 -10.42
N GLY A 227 24.27 -16.67 -10.78
CA GLY A 227 24.85 -17.40 -11.91
C GLY A 227 25.44 -18.76 -11.53
N ASP A 228 25.44 -19.12 -10.25
CA ASP A 228 25.97 -20.40 -9.76
C ASP A 228 24.94 -21.52 -9.94
N SER A 229 25.19 -22.41 -10.89
CA SER A 229 24.30 -23.54 -11.19
C SER A 229 24.11 -24.49 -10.01
N ALA A 230 25.13 -24.72 -9.17
CA ALA A 230 24.99 -25.59 -8.00
C ALA A 230 24.03 -25.00 -6.98
N LEU A 231 24.11 -23.68 -6.76
CA LEU A 231 23.17 -22.95 -5.92
C LEU A 231 21.76 -22.95 -6.52
N GLN A 232 21.61 -22.75 -7.84
CA GLN A 232 20.31 -22.80 -8.51
C GLN A 232 19.61 -24.15 -8.30
N VAL A 233 20.34 -25.26 -8.44
CA VAL A 233 19.81 -26.61 -8.17
C VAL A 233 19.31 -26.76 -6.74
N ALA A 234 20.09 -26.30 -5.76
CA ALA A 234 19.71 -26.36 -4.36
C ALA A 234 18.46 -25.52 -4.07
N LEU A 235 18.36 -24.33 -4.65
CA LEU A 235 17.21 -23.42 -4.51
C LEU A 235 15.94 -23.98 -5.15
N ILE A 236 16.03 -24.58 -6.34
CA ILE A 236 14.91 -25.30 -6.99
C ILE A 236 14.37 -26.38 -6.04
N GLY A 237 15.25 -27.20 -5.47
CA GLY A 237 14.86 -28.24 -4.52
C GLY A 237 14.21 -27.68 -3.24
N LYS A 238 14.68 -26.53 -2.75
CA LYS A 238 14.08 -25.83 -1.60
C LYS A 238 12.68 -25.31 -1.91
N LEU A 239 12.52 -24.60 -3.02
CA LEU A 239 11.22 -24.08 -3.47
C LEU A 239 10.23 -25.23 -3.70
N ALA A 240 10.69 -26.35 -4.29
CA ALA A 240 9.84 -27.51 -4.49
C ALA A 240 9.32 -28.11 -3.16
N LYS A 241 10.14 -28.14 -2.11
CA LYS A 241 9.75 -28.62 -0.78
C LYS A 241 8.81 -27.69 -0.02
N MET A 242 8.87 -26.38 -0.27
CA MET A 242 8.01 -25.38 0.39
C MET A 242 6.55 -25.46 -0.06
N GLN A 243 6.30 -25.97 -1.27
CA GLN A 243 4.98 -26.19 -1.82
C GLN A 243 4.05 -24.97 -1.84
N THR A 244 4.61 -23.76 -1.99
CA THR A 244 3.83 -22.52 -2.00
C THR A 244 3.43 -22.09 -3.41
N GLY A 245 2.42 -21.23 -3.52
CA GLY A 245 2.05 -20.61 -4.80
C GLY A 245 3.17 -19.78 -5.43
N VAL A 246 4.01 -19.13 -4.61
CA VAL A 246 5.21 -18.40 -5.06
C VAL A 246 6.25 -19.36 -5.59
N SER A 247 6.51 -20.44 -4.86
CA SER A 247 7.44 -21.48 -5.27
C SER A 247 7.03 -22.12 -6.59
N ALA A 248 5.75 -22.43 -6.78
CA ALA A 248 5.24 -22.94 -8.05
C ALA A 248 5.45 -21.92 -9.19
N GLY A 249 5.19 -20.63 -8.96
CA GLY A 249 5.46 -19.57 -9.92
C GLY A 249 6.93 -19.52 -10.34
N ALA A 250 7.85 -19.51 -9.38
CA ALA A 250 9.29 -19.50 -9.64
C ALA A 250 9.77 -20.74 -10.42
N LEU A 251 9.22 -21.92 -10.13
CA LEU A 251 9.55 -23.14 -10.88
C LEU A 251 8.97 -23.10 -12.31
N ILE A 252 7.77 -22.53 -12.51
CA ILE A 252 7.20 -22.35 -13.85
C ILE A 252 8.08 -21.41 -14.67
N ASP A 253 8.46 -20.27 -14.10
CA ASP A 253 9.37 -19.32 -14.76
C ASP A 253 10.73 -19.97 -15.04
N GLY A 254 11.25 -20.77 -14.10
CA GLY A 254 12.47 -21.53 -14.27
C GLY A 254 12.40 -22.53 -15.44
N ALA A 255 11.31 -23.28 -15.53
CA ALA A 255 11.06 -24.23 -16.61
C ALA A 255 10.95 -23.57 -18.00
N LEU A 256 10.50 -22.31 -18.05
CA LEU A 256 10.33 -21.56 -19.30
C LEU A 256 11.56 -20.75 -19.71
N GLN A 257 12.27 -20.18 -18.75
CA GLN A 257 13.24 -19.10 -19.06
C GLN A 257 14.68 -19.50 -18.86
N MET A 258 14.99 -20.48 -17.99
CA MET A 258 16.38 -20.85 -17.71
C MET A 258 17.10 -21.37 -18.95
N GLU A 259 18.36 -20.95 -19.10
CA GLU A 259 19.18 -21.32 -20.25
C GLU A 259 19.60 -22.80 -20.21
N SER A 260 19.99 -23.29 -19.03
CA SER A 260 20.35 -24.70 -18.83
C SER A 260 19.12 -25.60 -18.90
N GLU A 261 19.16 -26.58 -19.81
CA GLU A 261 18.14 -27.63 -19.90
C GLU A 261 18.00 -28.43 -18.62
N GLU A 262 19.12 -28.72 -17.96
CA GLU A 262 19.16 -29.46 -16.70
C GLU A 262 18.36 -28.74 -15.60
N LEU A 263 18.47 -27.41 -15.52
CA LEU A 263 17.71 -26.60 -14.57
C LEU A 263 16.22 -26.57 -14.92
N ARG A 264 15.88 -26.45 -16.22
CA ARG A 264 14.48 -26.50 -16.67
C ARG A 264 13.82 -27.83 -16.30
N VAL A 265 14.51 -28.95 -16.52
CA VAL A 265 14.01 -30.28 -16.18
C VAL A 265 13.79 -30.42 -14.67
N ARG A 266 14.71 -29.94 -13.82
CA ARG A 266 14.52 -29.96 -12.37
C ARG A 266 13.35 -29.11 -11.90
N CYS A 267 13.11 -27.97 -12.54
CA CYS A 267 11.91 -27.18 -12.28
C CYS A 267 10.63 -27.97 -12.59
N LEU A 268 10.60 -28.69 -13.71
CA LEU A 268 9.48 -29.57 -14.05
C LEU A 268 9.33 -30.74 -13.06
N ASP A 269 10.44 -31.35 -12.59
CA ASP A 269 10.42 -32.39 -11.55
C ASP A 269 9.74 -31.87 -10.27
N GLY A 270 10.09 -30.63 -9.86
CA GLY A 270 9.49 -29.99 -8.69
C GLY A 270 8.00 -29.69 -8.86
N LEU A 271 7.58 -29.28 -10.06
CA LEU A 271 6.18 -28.98 -10.38
C LEU A 271 5.31 -30.24 -10.44
N GLU A 272 5.87 -31.36 -10.91
CA GLU A 272 5.18 -32.66 -10.96
C GLU A 272 4.68 -33.09 -9.57
N ALA A 273 5.40 -32.71 -8.50
CA ALA A 273 5.06 -33.09 -7.13
C ALA A 273 3.89 -32.32 -6.50
N TYR A 274 3.67 -31.02 -6.81
CA TYR A 274 2.63 -30.22 -6.15
C TYR A 274 2.04 -29.04 -6.96
N GLY A 275 2.53 -28.78 -8.18
CA GLY A 275 2.19 -27.59 -8.96
C GLY A 275 1.70 -27.88 -10.38
N ALA A 276 1.44 -29.15 -10.72
CA ALA A 276 1.22 -29.60 -12.09
C ALA A 276 0.06 -28.90 -12.81
N GLU A 277 -1.09 -28.76 -12.15
CA GLU A 277 -2.28 -28.11 -12.74
C GLU A 277 -2.02 -26.62 -13.04
N ARG A 278 -1.44 -25.90 -12.09
CA ARG A 278 -1.08 -24.49 -12.25
C ARG A 278 -0.03 -24.29 -13.35
N ALA A 279 0.98 -25.15 -13.39
CA ALA A 279 2.01 -25.12 -14.42
C ALA A 279 1.43 -25.38 -15.81
N ALA A 280 0.57 -26.37 -15.95
CA ALA A 280 -0.04 -26.70 -17.23
C ALA A 280 -0.93 -25.56 -17.76
N MET A 281 -1.69 -24.88 -16.90
CA MET A 281 -2.45 -23.69 -17.31
C MET A 281 -1.55 -22.58 -17.86
N GLU A 282 -0.42 -22.33 -17.20
CA GLU A 282 0.54 -21.32 -17.66
C GLU A 282 1.24 -21.75 -18.97
N PHE A 283 1.61 -23.02 -19.11
CA PHE A 283 2.17 -23.53 -20.37
C PHE A 283 1.18 -23.42 -21.54
N VAL A 284 -0.10 -23.68 -21.33
CA VAL A 284 -1.15 -23.45 -22.36
C VAL A 284 -1.15 -21.99 -22.81
N ARG A 285 -1.02 -21.04 -21.88
CA ARG A 285 -0.96 -19.62 -22.20
C ARG A 285 0.27 -19.28 -23.05
N GLN A 286 1.41 -19.93 -22.78
CA GLN A 286 2.68 -19.69 -23.46
C GLN A 286 2.77 -20.29 -24.86
N LEU A 287 1.87 -21.19 -25.26
CA LEU A 287 1.79 -21.69 -26.64
C LEU A 287 1.46 -20.58 -27.66
N LYS A 288 0.92 -19.44 -27.21
CA LYS A 288 0.61 -18.27 -28.04
C LYS A 288 1.69 -17.18 -27.94
N ASN A 289 2.85 -17.49 -27.39
CA ASN A 289 3.93 -16.51 -27.20
C ASN A 289 4.55 -16.12 -28.56
N PRO A 290 4.87 -14.83 -28.78
CA PRO A 290 5.58 -14.39 -29.99
C PRO A 290 7.01 -14.95 -30.11
N ASP A 291 7.62 -15.40 -29.02
CA ASP A 291 8.90 -16.10 -29.04
C ASP A 291 8.68 -17.61 -29.18
N ASN A 292 9.12 -18.18 -30.31
CA ASN A 292 9.02 -19.61 -30.56
C ASN A 292 9.78 -20.48 -29.56
N VAL A 293 10.81 -19.94 -28.91
CA VAL A 293 11.52 -20.66 -27.85
C VAL A 293 10.57 -20.93 -26.67
N MET A 294 9.75 -19.95 -26.30
CA MET A 294 8.76 -20.10 -25.22
C MET A 294 7.66 -21.09 -25.59
N VAL A 295 7.19 -21.07 -26.84
CA VAL A 295 6.21 -22.05 -27.36
C VAL A 295 6.76 -23.48 -27.22
N ARG A 296 7.99 -23.72 -27.69
CA ARG A 296 8.62 -25.05 -27.60
C ARG A 296 8.86 -25.49 -26.16
N ARG A 297 9.35 -24.61 -25.29
CA ARG A 297 9.56 -24.92 -23.86
C ARG A 297 8.24 -25.21 -23.13
N ALA A 298 7.18 -24.47 -23.44
CA ALA A 298 5.84 -24.73 -22.91
C ALA A 298 5.29 -26.08 -23.38
N ALA A 299 5.52 -26.45 -24.64
CA ALA A 299 5.14 -27.76 -25.17
C ALA A 299 5.86 -28.91 -24.45
N VAL A 300 7.17 -28.79 -24.21
CA VAL A 300 7.92 -29.76 -23.38
C VAL A 300 7.28 -29.89 -21.98
N GLY A 301 6.95 -28.75 -21.38
CA GLY A 301 6.24 -28.69 -20.10
C GLY A 301 4.91 -29.43 -20.11
N LEU A 302 4.06 -29.23 -21.13
CA LEU A 302 2.77 -29.90 -21.29
C LEU A 302 2.89 -31.39 -21.61
N GLY A 303 3.92 -31.79 -22.36
CA GLY A 303 4.21 -33.20 -22.58
C GLY A 303 4.58 -33.92 -21.29
N ARG A 304 5.12 -33.21 -20.29
CA ARG A 304 5.43 -33.76 -18.98
C ARG A 304 4.30 -33.63 -17.97
N LEU A 305 3.61 -32.50 -17.98
CA LEU A 305 2.49 -32.16 -17.11
C LEU A 305 1.22 -32.05 -17.96
N PRO A 306 0.59 -33.18 -18.32
CA PRO A 306 -0.48 -33.20 -19.30
C PRO A 306 -1.74 -32.50 -18.78
N ASN A 307 -2.34 -31.67 -19.63
CA ASN A 307 -3.64 -31.05 -19.40
C ASN A 307 -4.52 -31.28 -20.64
N PRO A 308 -5.65 -32.00 -20.55
CA PRO A 308 -6.51 -32.27 -21.70
C PRO A 308 -6.97 -31.01 -22.47
N ASN A 309 -7.12 -29.88 -21.77
CA ASN A 309 -7.50 -28.61 -22.37
C ASN A 309 -6.38 -28.00 -23.24
N ALA A 310 -5.15 -28.52 -23.13
CA ALA A 310 -4.02 -28.10 -23.94
C ALA A 310 -3.99 -28.71 -25.35
N ILE A 311 -4.78 -29.77 -25.61
CA ILE A 311 -4.72 -30.49 -26.91
C ILE A 311 -5.01 -29.52 -28.07
N ARG A 312 -6.11 -28.78 -28.01
CA ARG A 312 -6.45 -27.81 -29.07
C ARG A 312 -5.41 -26.69 -29.21
N PRO A 313 -4.99 -26.00 -28.13
CA PRO A 313 -3.89 -25.04 -28.19
C PRO A 313 -2.57 -25.60 -28.76
N LEU A 314 -2.25 -26.87 -28.49
CA LEU A 314 -1.07 -27.53 -29.05
C LEU A 314 -1.24 -27.77 -30.55
N ILE A 315 -2.43 -28.19 -31.02
CA ILE A 315 -2.71 -28.33 -32.44
C ILE A 315 -2.53 -26.99 -33.16
N GLU A 316 -3.06 -25.90 -32.59
CA GLU A 316 -2.91 -24.53 -33.10
C GLU A 316 -1.46 -24.01 -33.07
N ALA A 317 -0.55 -24.67 -32.33
CA ALA A 317 0.85 -24.28 -32.19
C ALA A 317 1.82 -25.24 -32.93
N LEU A 318 1.32 -26.21 -33.69
CA LEU A 318 2.13 -27.16 -34.45
C LEU A 318 3.02 -26.45 -35.47
N ILE A 319 2.45 -25.48 -36.18
CA ILE A 319 3.16 -24.59 -37.09
C ILE A 319 2.91 -23.15 -36.66
N THR A 320 3.98 -22.42 -36.34
CA THR A 320 3.90 -21.02 -35.92
C THR A 320 4.66 -20.12 -36.88
N THR A 321 4.07 -18.99 -37.25
CA THR A 321 4.69 -18.00 -38.15
C THR A 321 5.38 -16.91 -37.34
N HIS A 322 6.69 -16.71 -37.57
CA HIS A 322 7.51 -15.73 -36.85
C HIS A 322 8.14 -14.72 -37.81
N ARG A 323 8.10 -13.44 -37.44
CA ARG A 323 8.62 -12.34 -38.28
C ARG A 323 10.06 -11.99 -37.88
N VAL A 324 11.03 -12.41 -38.69
CA VAL A 324 12.46 -12.18 -38.43
C VAL A 324 12.97 -10.97 -39.23
N GLN A 325 13.72 -10.08 -38.59
CA GLN A 325 14.43 -8.99 -39.28
C GLN A 325 15.67 -9.55 -39.97
N ILE A 326 15.73 -9.44 -41.30
CA ILE A 326 16.93 -9.76 -42.07
C ILE A 326 17.70 -8.45 -42.24
N SER A 327 18.89 -8.38 -41.62
CA SER A 327 19.84 -7.30 -41.91
C SER A 327 20.26 -7.41 -43.38
N SER A 328 19.80 -6.48 -44.22
CA SER A 328 20.13 -6.46 -45.65
C SER A 328 21.49 -5.81 -45.89
N GLY A 329 22.55 -6.42 -45.34
CA GLY A 329 23.93 -6.06 -45.61
C GLY A 329 24.74 -7.33 -45.86
N ASN A 330 25.43 -7.40 -46.99
CA ASN A 330 26.42 -8.46 -47.22
C ASN A 330 27.44 -8.45 -46.06
N PRO A 331 27.78 -9.61 -45.45
CA PRO A 331 28.84 -9.67 -44.46
C PRO A 331 30.15 -9.21 -45.12
N GLY A 332 30.69 -8.08 -44.65
CA GLY A 332 31.94 -7.50 -45.15
C GLY A 332 31.83 -6.17 -45.90
N GLN A 333 30.64 -5.55 -46.04
CA GLN A 333 30.54 -4.18 -46.55
C GLN A 333 30.12 -3.18 -45.47
N THR A 334 31.11 -2.60 -44.79
CA THR A 334 30.95 -1.28 -44.17
C THR A 334 30.92 -0.24 -45.28
N ASN A 335 29.75 0.31 -45.60
CA ASN A 335 29.65 1.44 -46.50
C ASN A 335 30.14 2.70 -45.77
N VAL A 336 31.45 2.96 -45.84
CA VAL A 336 32.06 4.18 -45.33
C VAL A 336 32.32 5.11 -46.51
N GLY A 337 31.39 6.03 -46.75
CA GLY A 337 31.57 7.09 -47.75
C GLY A 337 32.51 8.17 -47.23
N PHE A 338 33.82 8.03 -47.50
CA PHE A 338 34.77 9.13 -47.34
C PHE A 338 34.79 9.96 -48.62
N GLY A 339 34.11 11.11 -48.61
CA GLY A 339 34.24 12.13 -49.66
C GLY A 339 35.51 12.96 -49.45
N SER A 340 36.58 12.67 -50.19
CA SER A 340 37.69 13.60 -50.37
C SER A 340 37.37 14.52 -51.56
N GLY A 341 36.70 15.64 -51.29
CA GLY A 341 36.33 16.60 -52.33
C GLY A 341 35.78 17.87 -51.71
N GLN A 342 36.57 18.93 -51.78
CA GLN A 342 36.30 20.24 -51.22
C GLN A 342 35.08 20.88 -51.89
N GLY A 343 34.04 21.15 -51.09
CA GLY A 343 32.92 22.02 -51.45
C GLY A 343 31.82 21.33 -52.27
N ILE A 344 30.76 20.94 -51.58
CA ILE A 344 29.34 21.19 -51.93
C ILE A 344 28.52 20.59 -50.78
N SER A 345 27.74 21.44 -50.13
CA SER A 345 26.70 21.06 -49.18
C SER A 345 25.61 20.28 -49.91
N GLY A 346 25.74 18.96 -49.93
CA GLY A 346 24.70 18.03 -50.34
C GLY A 346 24.33 17.16 -49.16
N ASN A 347 23.12 17.35 -48.61
CA ASN A 347 22.50 16.40 -47.69
C ASN A 347 22.36 15.06 -48.42
N SER A 348 23.33 14.17 -48.23
CA SER A 348 23.26 12.79 -48.72
C SER A 348 22.21 12.04 -47.91
N PHE A 349 20.99 11.97 -48.44
CA PHE A 349 19.97 11.05 -47.98
C PHE A 349 20.38 9.64 -48.43
N SER A 350 21.03 8.90 -47.53
CA SER A 350 21.06 7.44 -47.64
C SER A 350 19.65 6.92 -47.35
N ALA A 351 18.87 6.72 -48.40
CA ALA A 351 17.62 5.95 -48.35
C ALA A 351 17.95 4.47 -48.17
N GLY A 352 18.52 4.12 -47.01
CA GLY A 352 18.64 2.74 -46.56
C GLY A 352 17.25 2.23 -46.23
N GLY A 353 16.71 1.35 -47.07
CA GLY A 353 15.45 0.67 -46.80
C GLY A 353 15.48 0.10 -45.38
N GLY A 354 14.47 0.45 -44.58
CA GLY A 354 14.32 -0.07 -43.22
C GLY A 354 14.39 -1.61 -43.19
N PRO A 355 14.68 -2.21 -42.03
CA PRO A 355 14.91 -3.64 -41.90
C PRO A 355 13.84 -4.45 -42.63
N LYS A 356 14.25 -5.26 -43.60
CA LYS A 356 13.34 -6.15 -44.32
C LYS A 356 12.96 -7.29 -43.39
N HIS A 357 11.67 -7.39 -43.09
CA HIS A 357 11.14 -8.49 -42.31
C HIS A 357 10.76 -9.64 -43.23
N ARG A 358 11.05 -10.88 -42.82
CA ARG A 358 10.58 -12.10 -43.47
C ARG A 358 9.78 -12.92 -42.47
N ASP A 359 8.61 -13.35 -42.89
CA ASP A 359 7.82 -14.31 -42.15
C ASP A 359 8.37 -15.72 -42.43
N ILE A 360 8.62 -16.46 -41.36
CA ILE A 360 9.17 -17.81 -41.41
C ILE A 360 8.21 -18.70 -40.63
N ASP A 361 7.66 -19.70 -41.31
CA ASP A 361 6.90 -20.75 -40.66
C ASP A 361 7.86 -21.74 -40.01
N VAL A 362 7.61 -22.01 -38.73
CA VAL A 362 8.43 -22.91 -37.92
C VAL A 362 7.57 -24.07 -37.47
N GLN A 363 7.99 -25.28 -37.83
CA GLN A 363 7.42 -26.53 -37.35
C GLN A 363 7.96 -26.84 -35.95
N ASN A 364 7.07 -26.94 -34.98
CA ASN A 364 7.44 -27.12 -33.58
C ASN A 364 7.47 -28.61 -33.22
N ARG A 365 8.65 -29.21 -33.22
CA ARG A 365 8.82 -30.64 -32.95
C ARG A 365 8.35 -31.03 -31.55
N GLU A 366 8.62 -30.17 -30.57
CA GLU A 366 8.26 -30.36 -29.17
C GLU A 366 6.73 -30.33 -28.97
N VAL A 367 6.02 -29.54 -29.78
CA VAL A 367 4.55 -29.51 -29.80
C VAL A 367 4.00 -30.83 -30.33
N LEU A 368 4.56 -31.33 -31.44
CA LEU A 368 4.20 -32.64 -31.98
C LEU A 368 4.47 -33.76 -30.97
N ASP A 369 5.63 -33.77 -30.33
CA ASP A 369 5.99 -34.80 -29.35
C ASP A 369 5.04 -34.75 -28.12
N ALA A 370 4.64 -33.56 -27.67
CA ALA A 370 3.65 -33.39 -26.61
C ALA A 370 2.27 -33.92 -27.03
N LEU A 371 1.81 -33.63 -28.26
CA LEU A 371 0.55 -34.15 -28.80
C LEU A 371 0.57 -35.68 -28.91
N ILE A 372 1.63 -36.26 -29.43
CA ILE A 372 1.79 -37.72 -29.52
C ILE A 372 1.72 -38.33 -28.13
N LYS A 373 2.46 -37.77 -27.17
CA LYS A 373 2.50 -38.28 -25.79
C LYS A 373 1.15 -38.19 -25.08
N MET A 374 0.38 -37.12 -25.32
CA MET A 374 -0.94 -36.92 -24.69
C MET A 374 -2.06 -37.74 -25.35
N THR A 375 -1.99 -37.95 -26.66
CA THR A 375 -3.12 -38.49 -27.45
C THR A 375 -2.89 -39.92 -27.95
N GLY A 376 -1.62 -40.35 -28.03
CA GLY A 376 -1.21 -41.58 -28.69
C GLY A 376 -1.37 -41.58 -30.21
N GLN A 377 -1.74 -40.44 -30.81
CA GLN A 377 -1.91 -40.30 -32.26
C GLN A 377 -0.72 -39.59 -32.89
N ASN A 378 -0.53 -39.76 -34.20
CA ASN A 378 0.53 -39.08 -34.93
C ASN A 378 0.09 -38.75 -36.35
N TYR A 379 -0.33 -37.49 -36.55
CA TYR A 379 -0.61 -36.92 -37.87
C TYR A 379 0.53 -36.02 -38.37
N GLN A 380 1.74 -36.15 -37.79
CA GLN A 380 2.88 -35.29 -38.08
C GLN A 380 2.48 -33.81 -37.91
N PHE A 381 2.92 -32.93 -38.82
CA PHE A 381 2.59 -31.50 -38.81
C PHE A 381 1.31 -31.15 -39.61
N ASP A 382 0.42 -32.12 -39.85
CA ASP A 382 -0.87 -31.88 -40.52
C ASP A 382 -1.92 -31.36 -39.52
N GLU A 383 -2.03 -30.04 -39.41
CA GLU A 383 -2.96 -29.38 -38.49
C GLU A 383 -4.43 -29.73 -38.79
N VAL A 384 -4.80 -29.91 -40.06
CA VAL A 384 -6.18 -30.22 -40.45
C VAL A 384 -6.55 -31.63 -39.98
N ALA A 385 -5.68 -32.60 -40.22
CA ALA A 385 -5.89 -33.98 -39.75
C ALA A 385 -5.99 -34.05 -38.21
N TRP A 386 -5.18 -33.27 -37.49
CA TRP A 386 -5.28 -33.15 -36.03
C TRP A 386 -6.61 -32.53 -35.58
N LEU A 387 -7.06 -31.46 -36.22
CA LEU A 387 -8.33 -30.79 -35.91
C LEU A 387 -9.54 -31.68 -36.20
N ASP A 388 -9.55 -32.38 -37.34
CA ASP A 388 -10.62 -33.31 -37.70
C ASP A 388 -10.73 -34.45 -36.69
N TRP A 389 -9.61 -35.04 -36.30
CA TRP A 389 -9.56 -36.05 -35.25
C TRP A 389 -10.10 -35.53 -33.91
N TRP A 390 -9.67 -34.32 -33.50
CA TRP A 390 -10.10 -33.71 -32.24
C TRP A 390 -11.60 -33.38 -32.25
N ALA A 391 -12.13 -32.89 -33.37
CA ALA A 391 -13.54 -32.54 -33.54
C ALA A 391 -14.45 -33.77 -33.39
N VAL A 392 -14.10 -34.90 -34.02
CA VAL A 392 -14.86 -36.17 -33.90
C VAL A 392 -14.99 -36.62 -32.45
N ARG A 393 -13.93 -36.44 -31.65
CA ARG A 393 -13.89 -36.89 -30.25
C ARG A 393 -14.47 -35.90 -29.24
N SER A 394 -14.45 -34.61 -29.57
CA SER A 394 -14.93 -33.54 -28.69
C SER A 394 -16.41 -33.23 -28.88
N MET A 395 -17.06 -33.81 -29.89
CA MET A 395 -18.51 -33.75 -30.02
C MET A 395 -19.18 -34.61 -28.92
N PRO A 396 -20.08 -34.05 -28.10
CA PRO A 396 -20.88 -34.86 -27.20
C PRO A 396 -21.66 -35.89 -28.01
N ALA A 397 -21.74 -37.13 -27.50
CA ALA A 397 -22.66 -38.11 -28.04
C ALA A 397 -24.04 -37.46 -28.13
N TYR A 398 -24.67 -37.53 -29.31
CA TYR A 398 -26.00 -37.03 -29.58
C TYR A 398 -26.93 -37.36 -28.39
N VAL A 399 -27.31 -36.36 -27.60
CA VAL A 399 -28.35 -36.51 -26.59
C VAL A 399 -29.65 -36.54 -27.37
N ASP A 400 -30.14 -37.76 -27.63
CA ASP A 400 -31.47 -37.94 -28.19
C ASP A 400 -32.50 -37.44 -27.14
N LEU A 401 -33.02 -36.24 -27.36
CA LEU A 401 -34.06 -35.63 -26.53
C LEU A 401 -35.45 -36.25 -26.79
N ARG A 402 -35.56 -37.33 -27.58
CA ARG A 402 -36.81 -38.02 -27.88
C ARG A 402 -36.89 -39.38 -27.20
N HIS A 403 -36.84 -39.43 -25.88
CA HIS A 403 -37.49 -40.52 -25.14
C HIS A 403 -38.18 -39.97 -23.89
N GLY A 404 -39.44 -39.62 -24.10
CA GLY A 404 -40.43 -39.27 -23.09
C GLY A 404 -41.81 -39.46 -23.69
N GLU A 405 -42.18 -40.72 -23.91
CA GLU A 405 -43.57 -41.18 -24.01
C GLU A 405 -43.83 -42.17 -22.89
#